data_AF-N4WD45-F1
#
_entry.id   AF-N4WD45-F1
#
_cell.length_a   1.000
_cell.length_b   1.000
_cell.length_c   1.000
_cell.angle_alpha   90.00
_cell.angle_beta   90.00
_cell.angle_gamma   90.00
#
_symmetry.space_group_name_H-M   'P 1'
#
loop_
_entity.id
_entity.type
_entity.pdbx_description
1 polymer ?
#
loop_
_entity_poly.entity_id
_entity_poly.type
_entity_poly.pdbx_seq_one_letter_code
_entity_poly.pdbx_strand_id
1 'polypeptide(L)'
;MQLAGNDFTILTHKTFQFIIPNEMICWIDLANQFADPLHGDRLEHIGPCFRRCLTLHFGQVVSGSPELIQLFYGLTLRVYLLSFIDERIEIVTNQERIQGQLYQVDQDSLTLCNEKREQMILPADRINIIQAPLGR
;
A
#
# COMPACT_ATOMS: atom_id res chain seq x y z
N MET A 1 -6.44 6.48 -9.54
CA MET A 1 -7.23 5.60 -8.65
C MET A 1 -6.45 5.50 -7.35
N GLN A 2 -6.98 6.04 -6.26
CA GLN A 2 -6.28 6.11 -4.98
C GLN A 2 -6.59 4.84 -4.18
N LEU A 3 -5.54 4.09 -3.88
CA LEU A 3 -5.62 2.80 -3.23
C LEU A 3 -5.31 3.03 -1.74
N ALA A 4 -6.26 2.71 -0.86
CA ALA A 4 -5.99 2.64 0.58
C ALA A 4 -5.82 1.16 0.95
N GLY A 5 -4.75 0.86 1.67
CA GLY A 5 -4.58 -0.40 2.36
C GLY A 5 -5.31 -0.40 3.69
N ASN A 6 -5.19 -1.48 4.44
CA ASN A 6 -5.83 -1.62 5.74
C ASN A 6 -5.27 -0.62 6.78
N ASP A 7 -3.97 -0.37 6.73
CA ASP A 7 -3.19 0.41 7.69
C ASP A 7 -2.31 1.49 7.02
N PHE A 8 -2.51 1.75 5.73
CA PHE A 8 -1.77 2.78 5.00
C PHE A 8 -2.59 3.43 3.88
N THR A 9 -2.16 4.62 3.48
CA THR A 9 -2.73 5.38 2.36
C THR A 9 -1.68 5.62 1.29
N ILE A 10 -2.07 5.53 0.02
CA ILE A 10 -1.20 5.87 -1.11
C ILE A 10 -1.57 7.24 -1.68
N LEU A 11 -0.57 8.10 -1.86
CA LEU A 11 -0.66 9.31 -2.69
C LEU A 11 0.17 9.11 -3.96
N THR A 12 -0.43 9.31 -5.12
CA THR A 12 0.29 9.18 -6.40
C THR A 12 0.68 10.54 -6.93
N HIS A 13 1.93 10.70 -7.35
CA HIS A 13 2.39 11.91 -8.01
C HIS A 13 3.38 11.58 -9.14
N LYS A 14 2.98 11.89 -10.38
CA LYS A 14 3.75 11.65 -11.60
C LYS A 14 4.13 10.17 -11.76
N THR A 15 5.38 9.83 -11.46
CA THR A 15 5.99 8.49 -11.63
C THR A 15 6.25 7.80 -10.30
N PHE A 16 5.92 8.44 -9.18
CA PHE A 16 6.13 7.92 -7.85
C PHE A 16 4.81 7.80 -7.09
N GLN A 17 4.83 6.95 -6.09
CA GLN A 17 3.81 6.84 -5.08
C GLN A 17 4.42 7.02 -3.70
N PHE A 18 3.69 7.73 -2.85
CA PHE A 18 3.97 7.93 -1.44
C PHE A 18 3.04 7.04 -0.66
N ILE A 19 3.62 6.12 0.09
CA ILE A 19 2.92 5.17 0.94
C ILE A 19 3.09 5.69 2.36
N ILE A 20 1.98 5.98 3.02
CA ILE A 20 1.96 6.65 4.32
C ILE A 20 1.20 5.76 5.30
N PRO A 21 1.84 5.25 6.37
CA PRO A 21 1.14 4.54 7.43
C PRO A 21 0.05 5.44 8.03
N ASN A 22 -1.13 4.90 8.28
CA ASN A 22 -2.27 5.70 8.75
C ASN A 22 -2.00 6.34 10.12
N GLU A 23 -1.20 5.69 10.97
CA GLU A 23 -0.77 6.20 12.28
C GLU A 23 0.04 7.50 12.18
N MET A 24 0.64 7.78 11.03
CA MET A 24 1.44 8.98 10.77
C MET A 24 0.58 10.15 10.27
N ILE A 25 -0.70 9.92 9.96
CA ILE A 25 -1.63 10.94 9.46
C ILE A 25 -2.30 11.62 10.66
N CYS A 26 -1.83 12.81 11.02
CA CYS A 26 -2.39 13.57 12.14
C CYS A 26 -3.67 14.32 11.78
N TRP A 27 -3.76 14.84 10.56
CA TRP A 27 -4.88 15.66 10.11
C TRP A 27 -5.01 15.66 8.59
N ILE A 28 -6.23 15.77 8.10
CA ILE A 28 -6.57 15.87 6.68
C ILE A 28 -7.36 17.16 6.51
N ASP A 29 -6.81 18.12 5.76
CA ASP A 29 -7.54 19.32 5.36
C ASP A 29 -8.30 19.05 4.07
N LEU A 30 -9.58 19.38 4.07
CA LEU A 30 -10.39 19.43 2.85
C LEU A 30 -10.39 20.87 2.32
N ALA A 31 -9.21 21.45 2.13
CA ALA A 31 -9.09 22.74 1.47
C ALA A 31 -9.43 22.56 -0.03
N ASN A 32 -10.59 23.08 -0.45
CA ASN A 32 -11.04 23.25 -1.84
C ASN A 32 -11.63 22.05 -2.63
N GLN A 33 -12.12 20.97 -2.00
CA GLN A 33 -12.90 19.97 -2.76
C GLN A 33 -14.12 19.48 -1.97
N PHE A 34 -15.31 19.89 -2.41
CA PHE A 34 -16.49 19.03 -2.33
C PHE A 34 -16.24 17.85 -3.28
N ALA A 35 -15.32 16.95 -2.92
CA ALA A 35 -15.35 15.64 -3.53
C ALA A 35 -16.63 15.02 -2.96
N ASP A 36 -17.68 14.94 -3.76
CA ASP A 36 -18.77 14.02 -3.48
C ASP A 36 -18.12 12.70 -3.07
N PRO A 37 -18.56 12.06 -1.97
CA PRO A 37 -18.03 10.77 -1.62
C PRO A 37 -18.15 9.92 -2.89
N LEU A 38 -17.01 9.51 -3.43
CA LEU A 38 -16.96 8.45 -4.42
C LEU A 38 -17.39 7.18 -3.67
N HIS A 39 -18.69 7.06 -3.40
CA HIS A 39 -19.40 5.81 -3.39
C HIS A 39 -19.37 5.30 -4.84
N GLY A 40 -18.15 5.03 -5.32
CA GLY A 40 -17.94 4.26 -6.51
C GLY A 40 -18.19 2.85 -6.08
N ASP A 41 -19.41 2.40 -6.28
CA ASP A 41 -19.82 1.04 -6.02
C ASP A 41 -18.96 0.08 -6.83
N ARG A 42 -17.85 -0.35 -6.22
CA ARG A 42 -16.82 -1.17 -6.86
C ARG A 42 -17.37 -2.48 -7.42
N LEU A 43 -18.60 -2.85 -7.03
CA LEU A 43 -19.26 -4.08 -7.44
C LEU A 43 -20.73 -3.89 -7.87
N GLU A 44 -21.24 -2.67 -8.07
CA GLU A 44 -22.65 -2.50 -8.47
C GLU A 44 -22.98 -3.12 -9.83
N HIS A 45 -21.99 -3.18 -10.72
CA HIS A 45 -22.15 -3.66 -12.09
C HIS A 45 -21.52 -5.03 -12.35
N ILE A 46 -21.25 -5.82 -11.31
CA ILE A 46 -20.75 -7.18 -11.53
C ILE A 46 -21.82 -8.08 -12.15
N GLY A 47 -21.38 -8.96 -13.06
CA GLY A 47 -22.27 -9.92 -13.70
C GLY A 47 -22.99 -10.82 -12.67
N PRO A 48 -24.25 -11.22 -12.93
CA PRO A 48 -25.07 -11.96 -11.97
C PRO A 48 -24.43 -13.29 -11.53
N CYS A 49 -23.69 -13.96 -12.42
CA CYS A 49 -22.95 -15.17 -12.09
C CYS A 49 -21.81 -14.88 -11.11
N PHE A 50 -21.03 -13.82 -11.33
CA PHE A 50 -19.94 -13.45 -10.43
C PHE A 50 -20.45 -12.99 -9.07
N ARG A 51 -21.55 -12.22 -9.04
CA ARG A 51 -22.26 -11.85 -7.80
C ARG A 51 -22.67 -13.09 -7.02
N ARG A 52 -23.28 -14.08 -7.68
CA ARG A 52 -23.70 -15.33 -7.05
C ARG A 52 -22.51 -16.11 -6.50
N CYS A 53 -21.41 -16.19 -7.25
CA CYS A 53 -20.18 -16.84 -6.78
C CYS A 53 -19.61 -16.12 -5.55
N LEU A 54 -19.54 -14.79 -5.56
CA LEU A 54 -19.11 -14.00 -4.40
C LEU A 54 -20.02 -14.23 -3.19
N THR A 55 -21.33 -14.28 -3.36
CA THR A 55 -22.27 -14.51 -2.25
C THR A 55 -22.18 -15.93 -1.67
N LEU A 56 -22.09 -16.96 -2.52
CA LEU A 56 -22.17 -18.37 -2.09
C LEU A 56 -20.82 -18.99 -1.75
N HIS A 57 -19.75 -18.49 -2.37
CA HIS A 57 -18.39 -19.05 -2.28
C HIS A 57 -17.36 -17.95 -1.98
N PHE A 58 -17.75 -16.97 -1.16
CA PHE A 58 -16.95 -15.77 -0.88
C PHE A 58 -15.48 -16.08 -0.59
N GLY A 59 -15.21 -16.95 0.39
CA GLY A 59 -13.84 -17.29 0.77
C GLY A 59 -13.01 -17.83 -0.39
N GLN A 60 -13.56 -18.79 -1.15
CA GLN A 60 -12.87 -19.41 -2.30
C GLN A 60 -12.66 -18.44 -3.46
N VAL A 61 -13.67 -17.61 -3.75
CA VAL A 61 -13.63 -16.65 -4.87
C VAL A 61 -12.67 -15.51 -4.56
N VAL A 62 -12.75 -14.94 -3.35
CA VAL A 62 -11.90 -13.84 -2.94
C VAL A 62 -10.46 -14.31 -2.75
N SER A 63 -10.21 -15.46 -2.11
CA SER A 63 -8.84 -15.98 -1.94
C SER A 63 -8.14 -16.29 -3.26
N GLY A 64 -8.89 -16.45 -4.36
CA GLY A 64 -8.36 -16.76 -5.68
C GLY A 64 -7.86 -15.56 -6.48
N SER A 65 -8.06 -14.32 -6.02
CA SER A 65 -7.63 -13.09 -6.72
C SER A 65 -7.03 -12.08 -5.74
N PRO A 66 -5.74 -11.71 -5.90
CA PRO A 66 -5.10 -10.66 -5.10
C PRO A 66 -5.87 -9.35 -5.10
N GLU A 67 -6.46 -8.97 -6.23
CA GLU A 67 -7.26 -7.75 -6.40
C GLU A 67 -8.53 -7.80 -5.55
N LEU A 68 -9.21 -8.95 -5.48
CA LEU A 68 -10.38 -9.14 -4.63
C LEU A 68 -10.01 -9.19 -3.15
N ILE A 69 -8.89 -9.84 -2.79
CA ILE A 69 -8.38 -9.83 -1.40
C ILE A 69 -8.18 -8.39 -0.96
N GLN A 70 -7.51 -7.60 -1.78
CA GLN A 70 -7.28 -6.20 -1.49
C GLN A 70 -8.59 -5.39 -1.42
N LEU A 71 -9.55 -5.68 -2.29
CA LEU A 71 -10.86 -5.01 -2.29
C LEU A 71 -11.65 -5.25 -1.00
N PHE A 72 -11.66 -6.49 -0.50
CA PHE A 72 -12.53 -6.89 0.62
C PHE A 72 -11.84 -6.84 1.98
N TYR A 73 -10.54 -7.10 2.04
CA TYR A 73 -9.80 -7.18 3.30
C TYR A 73 -8.81 -6.02 3.46
N GLY A 74 -8.44 -5.35 2.37
CA GLY A 74 -7.28 -4.47 2.35
C GLY A 74 -5.99 -5.27 2.49
N LEU A 75 -4.91 -4.80 1.85
CA LEU A 75 -3.57 -5.31 2.17
C LEU A 75 -3.03 -4.51 3.35
N THR A 76 -2.33 -5.17 4.26
CA THR A 76 -1.49 -4.44 5.22
C THR A 76 -0.29 -3.87 4.49
N LEU A 77 0.30 -2.81 5.04
CA LEU A 77 1.48 -2.15 4.51
C LEU A 77 2.58 -3.16 4.27
N ARG A 78 2.77 -4.07 5.22
CA ARG A 78 3.74 -5.16 5.12
C ARG A 78 3.52 -6.03 3.88
N VAL A 79 2.29 -6.53 3.66
CA VAL A 79 1.99 -7.38 2.51
C VAL A 79 2.10 -6.59 1.21
N TYR A 80 1.69 -5.32 1.22
CA TYR A 80 1.83 -4.44 0.07
C TYR A 80 3.30 -4.20 -0.30
N LEU A 81 4.19 -3.99 0.68
CA LEU A 81 5.61 -3.76 0.44
C LEU A 81 6.33 -4.98 -0.17
N LEU A 82 5.76 -6.19 -0.07
CA LEU A 82 6.31 -7.37 -0.75
C LEU A 82 6.31 -7.22 -2.28
N SER A 83 5.43 -6.39 -2.87
CA SER A 83 5.46 -6.12 -4.30
C SER A 83 6.60 -5.21 -4.74
N PHE A 84 7.38 -4.67 -3.80
CA PHE A 84 8.53 -3.79 -4.06
C PHE A 84 9.85 -4.45 -3.70
N ILE A 85 9.87 -5.75 -3.43
CA ILE A 85 11.13 -6.49 -3.29
C ILE A 85 11.95 -6.27 -4.56
N ASP A 86 13.24 -6.02 -4.37
CA ASP A 86 14.22 -5.65 -5.39
C ASP A 86 14.00 -4.28 -6.06
N GLU A 87 13.00 -3.50 -5.67
CA GLU A 87 12.81 -2.12 -6.15
C GLU A 87 13.58 -1.11 -5.29
N ARG A 88 14.02 -0.02 -5.93
CA ARG A 88 14.69 1.09 -5.23
C ARG A 88 13.65 2.02 -4.62
N ILE A 89 13.68 2.18 -3.30
CA ILE A 89 12.75 3.01 -2.55
C ILE A 89 13.50 4.04 -1.69
N GLU A 90 12.77 5.09 -1.29
CA GLU A 90 13.21 6.07 -0.29
C GLU A 90 12.29 5.99 0.93
N ILE A 91 12.88 5.85 2.11
CA ILE A 91 12.17 5.86 3.39
C ILE A 91 12.47 7.18 4.09
N VAL A 92 11.42 7.90 4.45
CA VAL A 92 11.48 9.10 5.27
C VAL A 92 11.15 8.72 6.71
N THR A 93 12.05 9.06 7.62
CA THR A 93 11.88 8.96 9.06
C THR A 93 11.86 10.36 9.67
N ASN A 94 11.60 10.46 10.98
CA ASN A 94 11.73 11.73 11.71
C ASN A 94 13.15 12.32 11.72
N GLN A 95 14.18 11.48 11.51
CA GLN A 95 15.59 11.89 11.64
C GLN A 95 16.24 12.15 10.29
N GLU A 96 15.91 11.33 9.30
CA GLU A 96 16.62 11.31 8.03
C GLU A 96 15.81 10.66 6.90
N ARG A 97 16.37 10.76 5.69
CA ARG A 97 15.89 10.09 4.48
C ARG A 97 16.90 9.02 4.07
N ILE A 98 16.41 7.81 3.86
CA ILE A 98 17.23 6.63 3.60
C ILE A 98 16.81 6.06 2.26
N GLN A 99 17.77 5.92 1.34
CA GLN A 99 17.54 5.32 0.03
C GLN A 99 18.22 3.96 -0.07
N GLY A 100 17.54 3.00 -0.68
CA GLY A 100 18.10 1.68 -0.91
C GLY A 100 17.17 0.79 -1.70
N GLN A 101 17.68 -0.39 -2.07
CA GLN A 101 16.86 -1.45 -2.66
C GLN A 101 16.15 -2.20 -1.54
N LEU A 102 14.83 -2.35 -1.62
CA LEU A 102 14.08 -3.12 -0.63
C LEU A 102 14.42 -4.60 -0.78
N TYR A 103 15.08 -5.17 0.22
CA TYR A 103 15.56 -6.54 0.17
C TYR A 103 14.63 -7.51 0.90
N GLN A 104 14.10 -7.10 2.06
CA GLN A 104 13.26 -7.96 2.89
C GLN A 104 12.25 -7.14 3.69
N VAL A 105 11.07 -7.74 3.92
CA VAL A 105 9.98 -7.18 4.71
C VAL A 105 9.60 -8.19 5.80
N ASP A 106 10.00 -7.91 7.03
CA ASP A 106 9.68 -8.72 8.20
C ASP A 106 8.44 -8.19 8.91
N GLN A 107 8.06 -8.82 10.02
CA GLN A 107 6.87 -8.45 10.77
C GLN A 107 6.96 -7.00 11.29
N ASP A 108 8.10 -6.62 11.85
CA ASP A 108 8.30 -5.34 12.54
C ASP A 108 9.44 -4.51 11.95
N SER A 109 10.00 -4.92 10.80
CA SER A 109 11.13 -4.23 10.18
C SER A 109 11.20 -4.38 8.67
N LEU A 110 11.86 -3.42 8.02
CA LEU A 110 12.26 -3.45 6.62
C LEU A 110 13.77 -3.52 6.52
N THR A 111 14.28 -4.29 5.56
CA THR A 111 15.71 -4.32 5.24
C THR A 111 15.94 -3.67 3.89
N LEU A 112 16.74 -2.59 3.88
CA LEU A 112 17.24 -1.95 2.68
C LEU A 112 18.69 -2.38 2.41
N CYS A 113 19.02 -2.53 1.15
CA CYS A 113 20.39 -2.77 0.68
C CYS A 113 20.90 -1.50 -0.02
N ASN A 114 22.04 -0.98 0.41
CA ASN A 114 22.67 0.19 -0.24
C ASN A 114 23.52 -0.24 -1.45
N GLU A 115 24.10 0.73 -2.18
CA GLU A 115 24.91 0.48 -3.38
C GLU A 115 26.19 -0.32 -3.09
N LYS A 116 26.67 -0.31 -1.84
CA LYS A 116 27.83 -1.10 -1.38
C LYS A 116 27.44 -2.51 -0.91
N ARG A 117 26.17 -2.90 -1.09
CA ARG A 117 25.57 -4.15 -0.59
C ARG A 117 25.56 -4.28 0.93
N GLU A 118 25.66 -3.16 1.65
CA GLU A 118 25.47 -3.15 3.09
C GLU A 118 23.98 -3.13 3.39
N GLN A 119 23.56 -3.98 4.33
CA GLN A 119 22.18 -4.08 4.77
C GLN A 119 21.91 -3.10 5.90
N MET A 120 20.78 -2.42 5.82
CA MET A 120 20.26 -1.53 6.84
C MET A 120 18.86 -1.99 7.24
N ILE A 121 18.70 -2.31 8.52
CA ILE A 121 17.44 -2.76 9.08
C ILE A 121 16.75 -1.57 9.74
N LEU A 122 15.51 -1.31 9.34
CA LEU A 122 14.70 -0.19 9.81
C LEU A 122 13.45 -0.73 10.51
N PRO A 123 13.25 -0.40 11.80
CA PRO A 123 12.00 -0.68 12.50
C PRO A 123 10.80 -0.02 11.81
N ALA A 124 9.70 -0.77 11.67
CA ALA A 124 8.51 -0.30 10.96
C ALA A 124 7.85 0.90 11.64
N ASP A 125 7.95 1.01 12.97
CA ASP A 125 7.40 2.10 13.79
C ASP A 125 8.10 3.46 13.57
N ARG A 126 9.30 3.46 12.97
CA ARG A 126 10.07 4.67 12.66
C ARG A 126 9.82 5.22 11.26
N ILE A 127 8.97 4.56 10.48
CA ILE A 127 8.71 4.91 9.09
C ILE A 127 7.56 5.90 9.02
N ASN A 128 7.82 7.09 8.49
CA ASN A 128 6.80 8.11 8.29
C ASN A 128 6.21 8.05 6.88
N ILE A 129 7.07 7.93 5.86
CA ILE A 129 6.66 7.90 4.44
C ILE A 129 7.61 6.95 3.70
N ILE A 130 7.06 6.16 2.78
CA ILE A 130 7.83 5.39 1.81
C ILE A 130 7.52 5.94 0.43
N GLN A 131 8.54 6.41 -0.28
CA GLN A 131 8.43 6.77 -1.69
C GLN A 131 8.95 5.61 -2.54
N ALA A 132 8.09 5.09 -3.40
CA ALA A 132 8.38 3.99 -4.30
C ALA A 132 8.02 4.37 -5.75
N PRO A 133 8.63 3.73 -6.77
CA PRO A 133 8.17 3.88 -8.14
C PRO A 133 6.71 3.41 -8.27
N LEU A 134 5.97 4.02 -9.18
CA LEU A 134 4.70 3.44 -9.63
C LEU A 134 5.00 2.11 -10.31
N GLY A 135 4.36 1.03 -9.83
CA GLY A 135 4.54 -0.31 -10.38
C GLY A 135 4.32 -0.34 -11.89
N ARG A 136 5.06 -1.22 -12.59
CA ARG A 136 4.89 -1.47 -14.03
C ARG A 136 3.60 -2.22 -14.33
#